data_AF-A0A7W3NDY3-F1
#
_entry.id   AF-A0A7W3NDY3-F1
#
_cell.length_a   1.000
_cell.length_b   1.000
_cell.length_c   1.000
_cell.angle_alpha   90.00
_cell.angle_beta   90.00
_cell.angle_gamma   90.00
#
_symmetry.space_group_name_H-M   'P 1'
#
loop_
_entity.id
_entity.type
_entity.pdbx_description
1 polymer ?
#
loop_
_entity_poly.entity_id
_entity_poly.type
_entity_poly.pdbx_seq_one_letter_code
_entity_poly.pdbx_strand_id
1 'polypeptide(L)'
;MKNFLCLSSILVTSLGLAACSNNNSSAADRDHNTSNPLNQAPEQPKEDRISDTRIKLTFNDKEVLIRMYDNPASMAFLAQLPLTIAFEDYIGKEKIIILQKRLSADDVQAGDLSKKGDFAYYAPWGNVAIFYKGFEDATNDLIILGQIESGKENVENIHGDFTVTIKKVTK
;
A
#
# COMPACT_ATOMS: atom_id res chain seq x y z
N MET A 1 -45.36 -9.56 -0.64
CA MET A 1 -45.27 -10.87 0.04
C MET A 1 -44.07 -11.60 -0.54
N LYS A 2 -42.95 -11.59 0.19
CA LYS A 2 -41.69 -12.25 -0.21
C LYS A 2 -41.12 -12.89 1.05
N ASN A 3 -40.93 -14.19 0.97
CA ASN A 3 -40.78 -15.09 2.10
C ASN A 3 -39.30 -15.10 2.50
N PHE A 4 -39.01 -14.81 3.76
CA PHE A 4 -37.66 -14.93 4.32
C PHE A 4 -37.41 -16.37 4.72
N LEU A 5 -36.43 -17.01 4.08
CA LEU A 5 -35.94 -18.34 4.45
C LEU A 5 -34.78 -18.15 5.44
N CYS A 6 -35.02 -18.43 6.71
CA CYS A 6 -33.99 -18.48 7.74
C CYS A 6 -33.13 -19.73 7.57
N LEU A 7 -31.86 -19.58 7.19
CA LEU A 7 -30.86 -20.65 7.32
C LEU A 7 -30.24 -20.57 8.72
N SER A 8 -30.63 -21.47 9.61
CA SER A 8 -29.97 -21.70 10.89
C SER A 8 -28.66 -22.46 10.65
N SER A 9 -27.53 -21.81 10.96
CA SER A 9 -26.21 -22.47 10.97
C SER A 9 -26.06 -23.27 12.26
N ILE A 10 -25.76 -24.56 12.12
CA ILE A 10 -25.64 -25.52 13.21
C ILE A 10 -24.23 -25.39 13.82
N LEU A 11 -24.19 -25.05 15.10
CA LEU A 11 -22.99 -25.04 15.93
C LEU A 11 -22.61 -26.48 16.28
N VAL A 12 -21.42 -26.95 15.84
CA VAL A 12 -20.85 -28.22 16.28
C VAL A 12 -19.70 -27.94 17.24
N THR A 13 -19.93 -28.27 18.51
CA THR A 13 -18.92 -28.31 19.58
C THR A 13 -18.68 -29.75 20.01
N SER A 14 -17.42 -30.05 20.37
CA SER A 14 -16.87 -31.20 21.13
C SER A 14 -15.77 -31.92 20.34
N LEU A 15 -14.70 -32.49 20.93
CA LEU A 15 -14.20 -32.58 22.30
C LEU A 15 -12.71 -32.93 22.18
N GLY A 16 -11.85 -32.43 23.06
CA GLY A 16 -10.42 -32.69 23.02
C GLY A 16 -10.03 -34.12 23.44
N LEU A 17 -8.86 -34.55 22.96
CA LEU A 17 -8.04 -35.57 23.60
C LEU A 17 -6.65 -34.97 23.81
N ALA A 18 -6.33 -34.70 25.08
CA ALA A 18 -4.97 -34.51 25.55
C ALA A 18 -4.39 -35.91 25.84
N ALA A 19 -3.20 -36.18 25.30
CA ALA A 19 -2.34 -37.26 25.76
C ALA A 19 -0.94 -36.68 25.98
N CYS A 20 -0.47 -36.74 27.22
CA CYS A 20 0.86 -36.35 27.65
C CYS A 20 1.79 -37.58 27.63
N SER A 21 3.06 -37.40 27.25
CA SER A 21 4.23 -38.11 27.83
C SER A 21 5.53 -37.47 27.27
N ASN A 22 6.25 -36.61 28.01
CA ASN A 22 7.32 -36.83 29.02
C ASN A 22 8.59 -37.55 28.50
N ASN A 23 9.84 -37.24 28.87
CA ASN A 23 10.64 -36.04 29.19
C ASN A 23 12.12 -36.50 29.29
N ASN A 24 13.01 -35.84 28.55
CA ASN A 24 14.40 -35.40 28.83
C ASN A 24 15.50 -36.22 29.58
N SER A 25 16.76 -35.92 29.17
CA SER A 25 18.10 -35.98 29.85
C SER A 25 18.97 -37.21 29.49
N SER A 26 20.28 -37.15 29.18
CA SER A 26 21.42 -36.26 29.53
C SER A 26 22.56 -36.45 28.49
N ALA A 27 23.23 -35.41 27.95
CA ALA A 27 24.45 -34.71 28.41
C ALA A 27 25.83 -35.39 28.16
N ALA A 28 26.83 -34.55 27.83
CA ALA A 28 28.28 -34.73 27.52
C ALA A 28 28.60 -34.85 26.00
N ASP A 29 29.54 -34.12 25.38
CA ASP A 29 30.75 -33.44 25.87
C ASP A 29 31.36 -32.42 24.86
N ARG A 30 31.84 -31.27 25.39
CA ARG A 30 32.96 -30.34 25.04
C ARG A 30 33.25 -29.72 23.64
N ASP A 31 33.18 -28.38 23.64
CA ASP A 31 34.19 -27.34 23.30
C ASP A 31 34.98 -27.33 21.97
N HIS A 32 34.77 -26.26 21.17
CA HIS A 32 35.85 -25.30 20.84
C HIS A 32 35.28 -23.92 20.47
N ASN A 33 35.72 -22.91 21.22
CA ASN A 33 35.49 -21.49 21.02
C ASN A 33 36.56 -20.91 20.06
N THR A 34 36.19 -20.28 18.94
CA THR A 34 36.99 -19.18 18.31
C THR A 34 36.19 -18.38 17.27
N SER A 35 35.78 -17.18 17.68
CA SER A 35 35.79 -15.90 16.93
C SER A 35 35.32 -15.80 15.47
N ASN A 36 34.21 -15.10 15.23
CA ASN A 36 34.20 -13.84 14.45
C ASN A 36 32.91 -13.02 14.73
N PRO A 37 32.99 -11.76 15.21
CA PRO A 37 31.83 -10.90 15.36
C PRO A 37 31.54 -10.19 14.04
N LEU A 38 30.58 -10.69 13.26
CA LEU A 38 29.97 -9.90 12.20
C LEU A 38 28.83 -9.09 12.79
N ASN A 39 29.12 -7.81 12.95
CA ASN A 39 28.20 -6.73 13.30
C ASN A 39 26.88 -6.83 12.51
N GLN A 40 25.84 -7.42 13.10
CA GLN A 40 24.49 -6.98 12.80
C GLN A 40 24.23 -5.79 13.71
N ALA A 41 24.52 -4.60 13.19
CA ALA A 41 23.86 -3.40 13.66
C ALA A 41 22.35 -3.67 13.59
N PRO A 42 21.55 -3.25 14.59
CA PRO A 42 20.10 -3.35 14.48
C PRO A 42 19.68 -2.68 13.19
N GLU A 43 18.96 -3.39 12.30
CA GLU A 43 18.22 -2.74 11.23
C GLU A 43 17.27 -1.76 11.91
N GLN A 44 17.66 -0.49 11.91
CA GLN A 44 16.80 0.58 12.38
C GLN A 44 15.59 0.63 11.45
N PRO A 45 14.36 0.82 11.96
CA PRO A 45 13.21 1.09 11.12
C PRO A 45 13.57 2.26 10.20
N LYS A 46 13.51 2.02 8.89
CA LYS A 46 13.84 3.01 7.88
C LYS A 46 12.71 4.03 7.89
N GLU A 47 12.81 5.03 8.77
CA GLU A 47 11.84 6.11 8.89
C GLU A 47 11.53 6.68 7.50
N ASP A 48 10.23 6.80 7.17
CA ASP A 48 9.71 7.24 5.87
C ASP A 48 10.52 8.43 5.32
N ARG A 49 11.41 8.16 4.37
CA ARG A 49 12.15 9.23 3.71
C ARG A 49 11.17 9.93 2.78
N ILE A 50 10.64 11.04 3.24
CA ILE A 50 9.84 11.93 2.42
C ILE A 50 10.77 12.55 1.37
N SER A 51 10.46 12.35 0.08
CA SER A 51 11.22 12.97 -1.01
C SER A 51 10.84 14.44 -1.18
N ASP A 52 11.77 15.24 -1.70
CA ASP A 52 11.47 16.60 -2.20
C ASP A 52 10.68 16.57 -3.53
N THR A 53 10.52 15.38 -4.13
CA THR A 53 9.84 15.20 -5.41
C THR A 53 8.33 15.43 -5.26
N ARG A 54 7.79 16.25 -6.15
CA ARG A 54 6.35 16.49 -6.27
C ARG A 54 5.86 16.14 -7.66
N ILE A 55 4.63 15.68 -7.73
CA ILE A 55 3.87 15.56 -8.96
C ILE A 55 2.66 16.49 -8.91
N LYS A 56 2.28 16.99 -10.08
CA LYS A 56 1.09 17.78 -10.27
C LYS A 56 0.12 17.02 -11.17
N LEU A 57 -1.11 16.89 -10.71
CA LEU A 57 -2.24 16.38 -11.47
C LEU A 57 -3.05 17.59 -11.93
N THR A 58 -3.38 17.65 -13.21
CA THR A 58 -4.19 18.72 -13.80
C THR A 58 -5.38 18.16 -14.56
N PHE A 59 -6.58 18.66 -14.28
CA PHE A 59 -7.83 18.28 -14.94
C PHE A 59 -8.87 19.40 -14.77
N ASN A 60 -9.69 19.69 -15.78
CA ASN A 60 -10.78 20.69 -15.72
C ASN A 60 -10.39 22.02 -15.04
N ASP A 61 -9.23 22.59 -15.39
CA ASP A 61 -8.64 23.80 -14.79
C ASP A 61 -8.37 23.73 -13.28
N LYS A 62 -8.43 22.52 -12.70
CA LYS A 62 -8.09 22.20 -11.32
C LYS A 62 -6.72 21.53 -11.24
N GLU A 63 -6.10 21.67 -10.06
CA GLU A 63 -4.80 21.08 -9.78
C GLU A 63 -4.81 20.33 -8.44
N VAL A 64 -4.01 19.26 -8.37
CA VAL A 64 -3.68 18.54 -7.12
C VAL A 64 -2.17 18.41 -7.06
N LEU A 65 -1.58 18.80 -5.94
CA LEU A 65 -0.16 18.66 -5.69
C LEU A 65 0.07 17.49 -4.74
N ILE A 66 0.92 16.55 -5.15
CA ILE A 66 1.24 15.35 -4.37
C ILE A 66 2.74 15.34 -4.12
N ARG A 67 3.13 15.20 -2.86
CA ARG A 67 4.51 14.92 -2.45
C ARG A 67 4.74 13.42 -2.46
N MET A 68 5.78 12.99 -3.15
CA MET A 68 6.12 11.57 -3.31
C MET A 68 7.00 11.08 -2.18
N TYR A 69 6.84 9.83 -1.78
CA TYR A 69 7.76 9.16 -0.86
C TYR A 69 9.00 8.63 -1.61
N ASP A 70 10.13 8.55 -0.91
CA ASP A 70 11.37 7.98 -1.43
C ASP A 70 11.36 6.45 -1.23
N ASN A 71 10.57 5.77 -2.06
CA ASN A 71 10.50 4.31 -2.09
C ASN A 71 10.51 3.77 -3.54
N PRO A 72 10.88 2.50 -3.77
CA PRO A 72 11.03 1.95 -5.12
C PRO A 72 9.75 2.02 -5.96
N ALA A 73 8.58 1.73 -5.40
CA ALA A 73 7.31 1.88 -6.09
C ALA A 73 7.05 3.31 -6.58
N SER A 74 7.34 4.31 -5.73
CA SER A 74 7.21 5.73 -6.08
C SER A 74 8.16 6.12 -7.21
N MET A 75 9.41 5.66 -7.15
CA MET A 75 10.42 5.91 -8.18
C MET A 75 10.06 5.24 -9.51
N ALA A 76 9.52 4.02 -9.47
CA ALA A 76 9.04 3.29 -10.63
C ALA A 76 7.82 3.97 -11.26
N PHE A 77 6.86 4.45 -10.45
CA PHE A 77 5.74 5.26 -10.95
C PHE A 77 6.24 6.57 -11.58
N LEU A 78 7.15 7.28 -10.91
CA LEU A 78 7.77 8.52 -11.41
C LEU A 78 8.49 8.32 -12.74
N ALA A 79 9.03 7.13 -13.03
CA ALA A 79 9.67 6.82 -14.30
C ALA A 79 8.68 6.70 -15.48
N GLN A 80 7.37 6.58 -15.20
CA GLN A 80 6.32 6.53 -16.22
C GLN A 80 5.75 7.92 -16.58
N LEU A 81 6.14 8.97 -15.85
CA LEU A 81 5.65 10.33 -16.10
C LEU A 81 6.41 11.01 -17.25
N PRO A 82 5.74 11.89 -18.04
CA PRO A 82 4.35 12.33 -17.88
C PRO A 82 3.34 11.34 -18.44
N LEU A 83 2.12 11.34 -17.90
CA LEU A 83 1.02 10.54 -18.44
C LEU A 83 -0.30 11.31 -18.43
N THR A 84 -1.15 11.03 -19.42
CA THR A 84 -2.51 11.57 -19.52
C THR A 84 -3.47 10.38 -19.59
N ILE A 85 -4.35 10.27 -18.61
CA ILE A 85 -5.16 9.06 -18.38
C ILE A 85 -6.52 9.41 -17.74
N ALA A 86 -7.54 8.60 -18.03
CA ALA A 86 -8.86 8.74 -17.44
C ALA A 86 -8.87 8.12 -16.03
N PHE A 87 -9.35 8.89 -15.05
CA PHE A 87 -9.68 8.46 -13.70
C PHE A 87 -11.14 8.10 -13.61
N GLU A 88 -11.44 7.03 -12.88
CA GLU A 88 -12.79 6.55 -12.57
C GLU A 88 -13.11 6.80 -11.10
N ASP A 89 -14.37 7.10 -10.77
CA ASP A 89 -14.85 7.10 -9.39
C ASP A 89 -15.10 5.67 -8.93
N TYR A 90 -14.35 5.22 -7.92
CA TYR A 90 -14.52 3.90 -7.35
C TYR A 90 -15.15 4.01 -5.96
N ILE A 91 -16.33 3.38 -5.84
CA ILE A 91 -17.14 3.24 -4.63
C ILE A 91 -17.39 4.53 -3.83
N GLY A 92 -17.23 5.71 -4.45
CA GLY A 92 -17.46 7.01 -3.81
C GLY A 92 -16.45 7.38 -2.73
N LYS A 93 -15.28 6.73 -2.67
CA LYS A 93 -14.20 7.02 -1.69
C LYS A 93 -12.85 7.33 -2.32
N GLU A 94 -12.59 6.78 -3.51
CA GLU A 94 -11.31 6.89 -4.19
C GLU A 94 -11.50 7.10 -5.69
N LYS A 95 -10.51 7.73 -6.33
CA LYS A 95 -10.41 7.80 -7.79
C LYS A 95 -9.30 6.88 -8.25
N ILE A 96 -9.58 6.01 -9.22
CA ILE A 96 -8.61 4.99 -9.65
C ILE A 96 -8.20 5.15 -11.11
N ILE A 97 -6.97 4.71 -11.41
CA ILE A 97 -6.47 4.51 -12.78
C ILE A 97 -5.79 3.16 -12.91
N ILE A 98 -5.95 2.49 -14.04
CA ILE A 98 -5.14 1.33 -14.38
C ILE A 98 -3.92 1.81 -15.16
N LEU A 99 -2.70 1.51 -14.67
CA LEU A 99 -1.49 1.85 -15.41
C LEU A 99 -1.36 0.98 -16.67
N GLN A 100 -0.95 1.59 -17.79
CA GLN A 100 -0.62 0.83 -19.01
C GLN A 100 0.51 -0.18 -18.76
N LYS A 101 1.47 0.20 -17.91
CA LYS A 101 2.55 -0.67 -17.44
C LYS A 101 2.47 -0.79 -15.91
N ARG A 102 2.19 -2.00 -15.42
CA ARG A 102 2.25 -2.32 -13.99
C ARG A 102 3.65 -2.10 -13.42
N LEU A 103 3.72 -1.76 -12.13
CA LEU A 103 4.98 -1.79 -11.37
C LEU A 103 5.42 -3.25 -11.17
N SER A 104 6.73 -3.50 -11.07
CA SER A 104 7.26 -4.85 -10.92
C SER A 104 7.11 -5.36 -9.48
N ALA A 105 7.25 -6.66 -9.27
CA ALA A 105 7.17 -7.26 -7.93
C ALA A 105 8.28 -6.74 -7.00
N ASP A 106 9.47 -6.48 -7.53
CA ASP A 106 10.60 -5.94 -6.76
C ASP A 106 10.33 -4.50 -6.31
N ASP A 107 9.66 -3.69 -7.14
CA ASP A 107 9.26 -2.33 -6.77
C ASP A 107 8.24 -2.32 -5.63
N VAL A 108 7.36 -3.33 -5.62
CA VAL A 108 6.26 -3.51 -4.66
C VAL A 108 6.77 -4.00 -3.31
N GLN A 109 7.63 -5.02 -3.28
CA GLN A 109 8.12 -5.63 -2.03
C GLN A 109 8.98 -4.67 -1.19
N ALA A 110 9.58 -3.66 -1.82
CA ALA A 110 10.41 -2.68 -1.16
C ALA A 110 9.65 -1.43 -0.66
N GLY A 111 8.32 -1.39 -0.84
CA GLY A 111 7.47 -0.33 -0.33
C GLY A 111 7.20 -0.48 1.16
N ASP A 112 7.48 0.55 1.94
CA ASP A 112 7.03 0.59 3.34
C ASP A 112 5.51 0.78 3.37
N LEU A 113 4.83 0.02 4.23
CA LEU A 113 3.40 0.16 4.49
C LEU A 113 3.19 1.35 5.44
N SER A 114 3.70 2.52 5.06
CA SER A 114 3.40 3.75 5.81
C SER A 114 1.89 3.91 5.85
N LYS A 115 1.31 3.96 7.04
CA LYS A 115 -0.16 3.98 7.20
C LYS A 115 -0.80 5.31 6.76
N LYS A 116 0.00 6.30 6.32
CA LYS A 116 -0.49 7.63 5.98
C LYS A 116 -0.05 8.02 4.57
N GLY A 117 -1.04 8.12 3.69
CA GLY A 117 -0.94 8.79 2.41
C GLY A 117 -2.27 8.74 1.69
N ASP A 118 -2.42 9.59 0.68
CA ASP A 118 -3.64 9.69 -0.11
C ASP A 118 -3.46 9.09 -1.50
N PHE A 119 -2.22 8.78 -1.90
CA PHE A 119 -1.87 8.30 -3.24
C PHE A 119 -1.16 6.95 -3.14
N ALA A 120 -1.76 5.89 -3.67
CA ALA A 120 -1.28 4.52 -3.49
C ALA A 120 -1.35 3.68 -4.78
N TYR A 121 -0.53 2.64 -4.85
CA TYR A 121 -0.61 1.59 -5.86
C TYR A 121 -1.19 0.32 -5.24
N TYR A 122 -2.22 -0.25 -5.87
CA TYR A 122 -2.80 -1.53 -5.48
C TYR A 122 -2.19 -2.65 -6.32
N ALA A 123 -1.29 -3.42 -5.71
CA ALA A 123 -0.49 -4.42 -6.42
C ALA A 123 -1.30 -5.54 -7.10
N PRO A 124 -2.40 -6.08 -6.52
CA PRO A 124 -3.14 -7.18 -7.14
C PRO A 124 -3.70 -6.87 -8.53
N TRP A 125 -4.14 -5.63 -8.76
CA TRP A 125 -4.72 -5.22 -10.05
C TRP A 125 -3.86 -4.26 -10.85
N GLY A 126 -2.85 -3.66 -10.22
CA GLY A 126 -1.93 -2.73 -10.85
C GLY A 126 -2.54 -1.36 -11.15
N ASN A 127 -3.53 -0.95 -10.35
CA ASN A 127 -4.12 0.37 -10.41
C ASN A 127 -3.50 1.30 -9.36
N VAL A 128 -3.59 2.60 -9.60
CA VAL A 128 -3.29 3.65 -8.65
C VAL A 128 -4.60 4.22 -8.12
N ALA A 129 -4.63 4.58 -6.84
CA ALA A 129 -5.78 5.18 -6.15
C ALA A 129 -5.41 6.54 -5.55
N ILE A 130 -6.34 7.50 -5.64
CA ILE A 130 -6.34 8.74 -4.87
C ILE A 130 -7.51 8.70 -3.89
N PHE A 131 -7.22 8.63 -2.59
CA PHE A 131 -8.22 8.60 -1.52
C PHE A 131 -8.64 10.02 -1.12
N TYR A 132 -9.93 10.34 -1.21
CA TYR A 132 -10.44 11.66 -0.81
C TYR A 132 -11.35 11.62 0.43
N LYS A 133 -11.93 10.46 0.79
CA LYS A 133 -12.80 10.30 1.98
C LYS A 133 -12.23 9.47 3.13
N GLY A 134 -10.92 9.51 3.30
CA GLY A 134 -10.23 8.81 4.38
C GLY A 134 -9.98 7.33 4.08
N PHE A 135 -9.07 6.76 4.86
CA PHE A 135 -8.49 5.44 4.66
C PHE A 135 -8.86 4.57 5.85
N GLU A 136 -9.94 3.80 5.73
CA GLU A 136 -10.47 3.06 6.88
C GLU A 136 -9.74 1.73 7.10
N ASP A 137 -9.27 1.06 6.06
CA ASP A 137 -8.58 -0.23 6.17
C ASP A 137 -7.50 -0.38 5.09
N ALA A 138 -6.26 -0.03 5.43
CA ALA A 138 -5.10 -0.38 4.61
C ALA A 138 -5.00 -1.90 4.50
N THR A 139 -5.29 -2.47 3.33
CA THR A 139 -4.84 -3.83 3.06
C THR A 139 -3.31 -3.82 2.91
N ASN A 140 -2.66 -4.95 3.18
CA ASN A 140 -1.22 -5.10 2.96
C ASN A 140 -0.82 -5.02 1.47
N ASP A 141 -1.81 -4.87 0.57
CA ASP A 141 -1.66 -4.85 -0.88
C ASP A 141 -1.55 -3.42 -1.46
N LEU A 142 -1.73 -2.40 -0.61
CA LEU A 142 -1.60 -0.99 -0.97
C LEU A 142 -0.21 -0.47 -0.61
N ILE A 143 0.55 -0.06 -1.62
CA ILE A 143 1.83 0.62 -1.44
C ILE A 143 1.61 2.12 -1.55
N ILE A 144 1.91 2.85 -0.48
CA ILE A 144 1.76 4.31 -0.49
C ILE A 144 2.88 4.95 -1.30
N LEU A 145 2.47 5.71 -2.32
CA LEU A 145 3.35 6.42 -3.23
C LEU A 145 3.58 7.88 -2.80
N GLY A 146 2.59 8.47 -2.13
CA GLY A 146 2.68 9.87 -1.71
C GLY A 146 1.47 10.39 -0.96
N GLN A 147 1.54 11.68 -0.66
CA GLN A 147 0.57 12.42 0.13
C GLN A 147 0.13 13.67 -0.62
N ILE A 148 -1.17 13.96 -0.61
CA ILE A 148 -1.67 15.22 -1.17
C ILE A 148 -1.23 16.38 -0.27
N GLU A 149 -0.53 17.36 -0.84
CA GLU A 149 -0.19 18.62 -0.18
C GLU A 149 -1.29 19.67 -0.38
N SER A 150 -1.97 19.68 -1.53
CA SER A 150 -3.06 20.61 -1.83
C SER A 150 -4.00 20.09 -2.93
N GLY A 151 -5.22 20.64 -2.97
CA GLY A 151 -6.21 20.32 -4.01
C GLY A 151 -7.04 19.05 -3.75
N LYS A 152 -7.08 18.53 -2.52
CA LYS A 152 -7.85 17.31 -2.20
C LYS A 152 -9.34 17.48 -2.52
N GLU A 153 -9.87 18.66 -2.24
CA GLU A 153 -11.24 19.07 -2.55
C GLU A 153 -11.56 19.04 -4.06
N ASN A 154 -10.55 19.19 -4.92
CA ASN A 154 -10.74 19.11 -6.36
C ASN A 154 -11.07 17.68 -6.81
N VAL A 155 -10.46 16.68 -6.16
CA VAL A 155 -10.70 15.25 -6.38
C VAL A 155 -12.02 14.81 -5.74
N GLU A 156 -12.36 15.37 -4.58
CA GLU A 156 -13.63 15.05 -3.89
C GLU A 156 -14.85 15.55 -4.67
N ASN A 157 -14.78 16.76 -5.24
CA ASN A 157 -15.90 17.43 -5.88
C ASN A 157 -16.04 17.18 -7.39
N ILE A 158 -15.23 16.27 -7.96
CA ILE A 158 -15.39 15.84 -9.35
C ILE A 158 -16.14 14.51 -9.41
N HIS A 159 -17.10 14.43 -10.34
CA HIS A 159 -18.00 13.28 -10.49
C HIS A 159 -17.89 12.70 -11.89
N GLY A 160 -18.11 11.38 -11.98
CA GLY A 160 -17.90 10.64 -13.21
C GLY A 160 -16.42 10.54 -13.59
N ASP A 161 -16.18 10.03 -14.79
CA ASP A 161 -14.82 9.83 -15.30
C ASP A 161 -14.25 11.16 -15.78
N PHE A 162 -12.94 11.36 -15.57
CA PHE A 162 -12.27 12.58 -15.97
C PHE A 162 -10.83 12.32 -16.40
N THR A 163 -10.35 13.05 -17.39
CA THR A 163 -8.98 12.92 -17.89
C THR A 163 -8.04 13.78 -17.06
N VAL A 164 -6.99 13.17 -16.53
CA VAL A 164 -5.95 13.83 -15.74
C VAL A 164 -4.63 13.76 -16.48
N THR A 165 -3.91 14.87 -16.50
CA THR A 165 -2.48 14.89 -16.87
C THR A 165 -1.63 14.93 -15.60
N ILE A 166 -0.68 14.00 -15.49
CA ILE A 166 0.22 13.87 -14.35
C ILE A 166 1.64 14.18 -14.81
N LYS A 167 2.30 15.12 -14.13
CA LYS A 167 3.69 15.54 -14.42
C LYS A 167 4.50 15.69 -13.15
N LYS A 168 5.81 15.48 -13.24
CA LYS A 168 6.74 15.94 -12.19
C LYS A 168 6.74 17.46 -12.15
N VAL A 169 6.82 18.04 -10.96
CA VAL A 169 7.08 19.47 -10.79
C VAL A 169 8.57 19.71 -10.98
N THR A 170 8.94 20.38 -12.07
CA THR A 170 10.32 20.85 -12.29
C THR A 170 10.56 22.13 -11.50
N LYS A 171 11.71 22.21 -10.83
CA LYS A 171 12.21 23.43 -10.20
C LYS A 171 12.68 24.43 -11.24
#